data_AF-A0A0M8VME5-F1
#
_entry.id   AF-A0A0M8VME5-F1
#
_cell.length_a   1.000
_cell.length_b   1.000
_cell.length_c   1.000
_cell.angle_alpha   90.00
_cell.angle_beta   90.00
_cell.angle_gamma   90.00
#
_symmetry.space_group_name_H-M   'P 1'
#
loop_
_entity.id
_entity.type
_entity.pdbx_description
1 polymer ?
#
loop_
_entity_poly.entity_id
_entity_poly.type
_entity_poly.pdbx_seq_one_letter_code
_entity_poly.pdbx_strand_id
1 'polypeptide(L)'
;QSGRCLDAPSGATANGTRLQIWDCNGADAQKFAVNGGGVITGPGGKCVDVAADDTGGNRAAVQLWDCQTYAEDQHWTHNPDGSLSTIGKCLDIEGDG
;
A
#
# COMPACT_ATOMS: atom_id res chain seq x y z
N GLN A 1 12.32 4.80 -9.95
CA GLN A 1 11.35 3.70 -10.13
C GLN A 1 12.08 2.46 -10.67
N SER A 2 11.90 1.31 -10.02
CA SER A 2 12.70 0.08 -10.21
C SER A 2 12.26 -0.83 -11.38
N GLY A 3 11.14 -0.51 -12.06
CA GLY A 3 10.53 -1.37 -13.07
C GLY A 3 9.79 -2.60 -12.50
N ARG A 4 9.57 -2.63 -11.19
CA ARG A 4 8.86 -3.68 -10.46
C ARG A 4 7.50 -3.21 -9.97
N CYS A 5 6.67 -4.16 -9.55
CA CYS A 5 5.29 -3.95 -9.15
C CYS A 5 5.10 -4.15 -7.64
N LEU A 6 4.19 -3.37 -7.04
CA LEU A 6 3.65 -3.67 -5.72
C LEU A 6 2.95 -5.03 -5.77
N ASP A 7 3.17 -5.86 -4.77
CA ASP A 7 2.79 -7.27 -4.80
C ASP A 7 2.38 -7.75 -3.39
N ALA A 8 1.29 -8.53 -3.34
CA ALA A 8 0.94 -9.33 -2.17
C ALA A 8 1.64 -10.70 -2.27
N PRO A 9 2.59 -11.03 -1.36
CA PRO A 9 3.43 -12.21 -1.50
C PRO A 9 2.63 -13.50 -1.67
N SER A 10 2.95 -14.28 -2.71
CA SER A 10 2.25 -15.54 -3.04
C SER A 10 0.73 -15.40 -3.21
N GLY A 11 0.23 -14.19 -3.50
CA GLY A 11 -1.21 -13.92 -3.60
C GLY A 11 -1.94 -13.94 -2.25
N ALA A 12 -1.25 -13.74 -1.14
CA ALA A 12 -1.86 -13.70 0.18
C ALA A 12 -2.85 -12.52 0.33
N THR A 13 -3.98 -12.77 1.00
CA THR A 13 -5.06 -11.78 1.19
C THR A 13 -5.48 -11.64 2.66
N ALA A 14 -4.69 -12.17 3.59
CA ALA A 14 -4.96 -12.06 5.02
C ALA A 14 -4.62 -10.66 5.54
N ASN A 15 -5.35 -10.18 6.55
CA ASN A 15 -5.00 -8.95 7.25
C ASN A 15 -3.59 -9.08 7.85
N GLY A 16 -2.78 -8.04 7.69
CA GLY A 16 -1.39 -8.04 8.11
C GLY A 16 -0.41 -8.58 7.06
N THR A 17 -0.88 -8.91 5.85
CA THR A 17 0.00 -9.30 4.75
C THR A 17 0.85 -8.10 4.36
N ARG A 18 2.13 -8.11 4.74
CA ARG A 18 3.09 -7.08 4.31
C ARG A 18 3.26 -7.12 2.80
N LEU A 19 3.06 -5.97 2.15
CA LEU A 19 3.28 -5.81 0.72
C LEU A 19 4.78 -5.76 0.41
N GLN A 20 5.13 -6.17 -0.80
CA GLN A 20 6.50 -6.18 -1.31
C GLN A 20 6.59 -5.57 -2.71
N ILE A 21 7.82 -5.39 -3.17
CA ILE A 21 8.11 -5.07 -4.57
C ILE A 21 8.60 -6.35 -5.24
N TRP A 22 7.92 -6.77 -6.31
CA TRP A 22 8.23 -7.99 -7.05
C TRP A 22 8.22 -7.77 -8.56
N ASP A 23 8.82 -8.68 -9.31
CA ASP A 23 8.79 -8.61 -10.76
C ASP A 23 7.35 -8.63 -11.27
N CYS A 24 7.04 -7.70 -12.17
CA CYS A 24 5.70 -7.55 -12.73
C CYS A 24 5.33 -8.78 -13.55
N ASN A 25 4.26 -9.48 -13.15
CA ASN A 25 3.81 -10.72 -13.78
C ASN A 25 2.31 -10.71 -14.15
N GLY A 26 1.58 -9.63 -13.84
CA GLY A 26 0.18 -9.45 -14.20
C GLY A 26 -0.83 -10.25 -13.37
N ALA A 27 -0.36 -10.94 -12.32
CA ALA A 27 -1.24 -11.66 -11.39
C ALA A 27 -2.16 -10.69 -10.63
N ASP A 28 -3.28 -11.20 -10.15
CA ASP A 28 -4.22 -10.42 -9.33
C ASP A 28 -3.56 -9.90 -8.04
N ALA A 29 -2.53 -10.60 -7.55
CA ALA A 29 -1.67 -10.17 -6.43
C ALA A 29 -1.00 -8.79 -6.64
N GLN A 30 -0.92 -8.31 -7.88
CA GLN A 30 -0.26 -7.05 -8.27
C GLN A 30 -1.24 -5.98 -8.76
N LYS A 31 -2.55 -6.23 -8.66
CA LYS A 31 -3.58 -5.31 -9.13
C LYS A 31 -4.10 -4.48 -7.96
N PHE A 32 -3.80 -3.19 -8.00
CA PHE A 32 -4.24 -2.21 -7.03
C PHE A 32 -5.04 -1.10 -7.74
N ALA A 33 -6.22 -0.79 -7.22
CA ALA A 33 -7.08 0.27 -7.76
C ALA A 33 -6.81 1.57 -7.01
N VAL A 34 -6.26 2.56 -7.72
CA VAL A 34 -5.97 3.90 -7.20
C VAL A 34 -7.05 4.86 -7.69
N ASN A 35 -7.91 5.32 -6.79
CA ASN A 35 -9.07 6.16 -7.14
C ASN A 35 -8.81 7.66 -6.96
N GLY A 36 -7.72 8.19 -7.53
CA GLY A 36 -7.43 9.64 -7.50
C GLY A 36 -7.25 10.26 -6.10
N GLY A 37 -7.21 9.45 -5.05
CA GLY A 37 -7.14 9.82 -3.63
C GLY A 37 -8.04 8.92 -2.76
N GLY A 38 -7.75 8.85 -1.46
CA GLY A 38 -8.46 8.00 -0.51
C GLY A 38 -7.97 6.55 -0.54
N VAL A 39 -8.91 5.61 -0.43
CA VAL A 39 -8.59 4.19 -0.31
C VAL A 39 -7.97 3.63 -1.60
N ILE A 40 -6.88 2.88 -1.45
CA ILE A 40 -6.32 2.02 -2.50
C ILE A 40 -6.73 0.57 -2.17
N THR A 41 -7.53 -0.05 -3.04
CA THR A 41 -7.92 -1.45 -2.87
C THR A 41 -6.99 -2.38 -3.65
N GLY A 42 -6.74 -3.56 -3.09
CA GLY A 42 -5.84 -4.57 -3.64
C GLY A 42 -6.42 -5.98 -3.56
N PRO A 43 -5.55 -7.00 -3.60
CA PRO A 43 -5.92 -8.41 -3.56
C PRO A 43 -6.88 -8.75 -2.40
N GLY A 44 -7.90 -9.56 -2.70
CA GLY A 44 -8.92 -9.95 -1.72
C GLY A 44 -9.90 -8.83 -1.33
N GLY A 45 -9.93 -7.72 -2.07
CA GLY A 45 -10.78 -6.57 -1.74
C GLY A 45 -10.31 -5.81 -0.50
N LYS A 46 -9.05 -6.03 -0.09
CA LYS A 46 -8.42 -5.38 1.06
C LYS A 46 -7.88 -4.01 0.69
N CYS A 47 -7.64 -3.20 1.71
CA CYS A 47 -7.07 -1.88 1.59
C CYS A 47 -5.56 -1.90 1.81
N VAL A 48 -4.84 -1.05 1.07
CA VAL A 48 -3.45 -0.72 1.37
C VAL A 48 -3.43 0.13 2.64
N ASP A 49 -2.67 -0.33 3.63
CA ASP A 49 -2.76 0.11 5.02
C ASP A 49 -1.35 0.33 5.56
N VAL A 50 -1.11 1.41 6.30
CA VAL A 50 0.13 1.56 7.08
C VAL A 50 -0.05 0.85 8.42
N ALA A 51 0.77 -0.16 8.67
CA ALA A 51 0.68 -0.93 9.90
C ALA A 51 0.83 -0.04 11.15
N ALA A 52 0.13 -0.46 12.22
CA ALA A 52 0.07 0.17 13.54
C ALA A 52 -0.96 1.30 13.72
N ASP A 53 -2.10 1.24 13.02
CA ASP A 53 -3.35 1.96 13.38
C ASP A 53 -3.11 3.46 13.60
N ASP A 54 -2.78 4.16 12.52
CA ASP A 54 -2.46 5.60 12.47
C ASP A 54 -1.18 6.06 13.20
N THR A 55 -0.49 5.17 13.92
CA THR A 55 0.75 5.52 14.65
C THR A 55 2.04 5.17 13.91
N GLY A 56 1.92 4.74 12.65
CA GLY A 56 3.03 4.36 11.78
C GLY A 56 4.11 5.44 11.65
N GLY A 57 5.31 5.13 12.15
CA GLY A 57 6.50 5.98 12.02
C GLY A 57 7.19 5.84 10.66
N ASN A 58 8.39 6.41 10.54
CA ASN A 58 9.24 6.14 9.37
C ASN A 58 9.53 4.64 9.30
N ARG A 59 9.48 4.05 8.11
CA ARG A 59 9.65 2.61 7.85
C ARG A 59 8.53 1.72 8.40
N ALA A 60 7.40 2.30 8.80
CA ALA A 60 6.21 1.50 9.06
C ALA A 60 5.89 0.64 7.82
N ALA A 61 5.57 -0.63 8.07
CA ALA A 61 5.27 -1.56 7.00
C ALA A 61 3.95 -1.17 6.35
N VAL A 62 3.90 -1.24 5.02
CA VAL A 62 2.64 -1.17 4.30
C VAL A 62 2.11 -2.59 4.09
N GLN A 63 0.84 -2.80 4.39
CA GLN A 63 0.19 -4.11 4.45
C GLN A 63 -1.19 -4.10 3.78
N LEU A 64 -1.78 -5.28 3.66
CA LEU A 64 -3.21 -5.43 3.40
C LEU A 64 -3.97 -5.49 4.72
N TRP A 65 -5.06 -4.77 4.78
CA TRP A 65 -6.01 -4.85 5.89
C TRP A 65 -7.46 -4.70 5.41
N ASP A 66 -8.41 -5.08 6.27
CA ASP A 66 -9.81 -4.81 5.97
C ASP A 66 -10.05 -3.32 5.83
N CYS A 67 -10.87 -2.95 4.83
CA CYS A 67 -11.15 -1.57 4.53
C CYS A 67 -11.99 -0.90 5.63
N GLN A 68 -11.51 0.23 6.14
CA GLN A 68 -12.10 0.95 7.25
C GLN A 68 -12.28 2.43 6.88
N THR A 69 -13.50 2.95 7.05
CA THR A 69 -13.81 4.34 6.66
C THR A 69 -13.09 5.39 7.51
N TYR A 70 -12.78 5.08 8.76
CA TYR A 70 -12.21 6.02 9.74
C TYR A 70 -10.71 5.84 9.98
N ALA A 71 -10.07 4.91 9.28
CA ALA A 71 -8.65 4.60 9.45
C ALA A 71 -7.83 5.50 8.52
N GLU A 72 -7.19 6.53 9.06
CA GLU A 72 -6.47 7.55 8.29
C GLU A 72 -5.29 6.92 7.52
N ASP A 73 -4.66 5.90 8.12
CA ASP A 73 -3.60 5.06 7.55
C ASP A 73 -3.98 4.22 6.32
N GLN A 74 -5.28 4.17 5.97
CA GLN A 74 -5.78 3.56 4.72
C GLN A 74 -6.16 4.60 3.65
N HIS A 75 -6.15 5.89 3.98
CA HIS A 75 -6.49 6.96 3.05
C HIS A 75 -5.23 7.63 2.50
N TRP A 76 -4.99 7.44 1.20
CA TRP A 76 -3.79 7.89 0.52
C TRP A 76 -4.07 9.12 -0.35
N THR A 77 -3.23 10.13 -0.23
CA THR A 77 -3.20 11.26 -1.14
C THR A 77 -2.25 10.95 -2.30
N HIS A 78 -2.74 11.11 -3.53
CA HIS A 78 -1.89 11.11 -4.72
C HIS A 78 -1.39 12.54 -4.98
N ASN A 79 -0.11 12.76 -4.76
CA ASN A 79 0.50 14.07 -4.86
C ASN A 79 0.87 14.40 -6.31
N PRO A 80 0.89 15.70 -6.71
CA PRO A 80 1.29 16.11 -8.05
C PRO A 80 2.72 15.73 -8.46
N ASP A 81 3.59 15.44 -7.48
CA ASP A 81 4.97 14.97 -7.69
C ASP A 81 5.06 13.45 -7.94
N GLY A 82 3.93 12.75 -7.92
CA GLY A 82 3.82 11.31 -8.12
C GLY A 82 4.01 10.48 -6.84
N SER A 83 4.26 11.10 -5.69
CA SER A 83 4.30 10.39 -4.42
C SER A 83 2.89 10.02 -3.92
N LEU A 84 2.80 8.91 -3.19
CA LEU A 84 1.61 8.57 -2.39
C LEU A 84 1.93 8.88 -0.94
N SER A 85 1.05 9.61 -0.26
CA SER A 85 1.24 9.96 1.15
C SER A 85 0.01 9.70 2.00
N THR A 86 0.22 9.26 3.23
CA THR A 86 -0.80 9.12 4.28
C THR A 86 -0.19 9.44 5.64
N ILE A 87 -0.98 9.83 6.63
CA ILE A 87 -0.57 10.17 8.00
C ILE A 87 0.67 11.10 8.08
N GLY A 88 0.80 12.01 7.10
CA GLY A 88 1.90 12.96 7.00
C GLY A 88 3.25 12.37 6.54
N LYS A 89 3.25 11.17 5.95
CA LYS A 89 4.42 10.43 5.44
C LYS A 89 4.19 9.94 4.01
N CYS A 90 5.27 9.60 3.31
CA CYS A 90 5.21 9.06 1.94
C CYS A 90 5.45 7.54 1.92
N LEU A 91 4.78 6.85 0.98
CA LEU A 91 5.12 5.49 0.59
C LEU A 91 6.50 5.48 -0.05
N ASP A 92 7.34 4.54 0.37
CA ASP A 92 8.72 4.46 -0.07
C ASP A 92 9.17 2.98 -0.19
N ILE A 93 10.16 2.73 -1.03
CA ILE A 93 10.82 1.43 -1.14
C ILE A 93 12.04 1.46 -0.23
N GLU A 94 12.02 0.65 0.84
CA GLU A 94 13.13 0.63 1.79
C GLU A 94 14.47 0.38 1.09
N GLY A 95 15.39 1.34 1.23
CA GLY A 95 16.73 1.28 0.67
C GLY A 95 16.96 2.14 -0.58
N ASP A 96 15.94 2.83 -1.10
CA ASP A 96 16.05 3.65 -2.32
C ASP A 96 16.57 5.09 -2.10
N GLY A 97 16.80 5.51 -0.85
CA GLY A 97 17.55 6.74 -0.49
C GLY A 97 16.69 7.97 -0.24
#